data_AF-A0A1C6RFM3-F1
#
_entry.id   AF-A0A1C6RFM3-F1
#
_cell.length_a   1.000
_cell.length_b   1.000
_cell.length_c   1.000
_cell.angle_alpha   90.00
_cell.angle_beta   90.00
_cell.angle_gamma   90.00
#
_symmetry.space_group_name_H-M   'P 1'
#
loop_
_entity.id
_entity.type
_entity.pdbx_description
1 polymer ?
#
loop_
_entity_poly.entity_id
_entity_poly.type
_entity_poly.pdbx_seq_one_letter_code
_entity_poly.pdbx_strand_id
1 'polypeptide(L)'
;MLPDRTAHTLEAWLREHPGVQVVCRDGPATYAKAIRRALPDAVQVADRWHLWHNLCEAALSEVKAHSTCWAAVLDAPLYDGPRARTTLQRWHQVHDLLDQGVGLLECARRLQLALNTVKRYARTDRPQRMLRVPKYRASLVDPHREHLRKRRAEDPGVPVKHLFEEIKALGYTGCLNLLHKYINQGTLVRVDEVAERIPTAEWQLHSCRPGAKGPRDYLWAWITTATRPGEHRWLLIRRNRTTGELAFYLCWSPRPVPLHTLVTVAGSRWSIEELFQTGKDQVGLNQYQVRGWTG
;
A
#
# COMPACT_ATOMS: atom_id res chain seq x y z
N MET A 1 18.48 27.72 -9.34
CA MET A 1 17.15 27.08 -9.36
C MET A 1 16.16 28.07 -9.92
N LEU A 2 15.13 27.61 -10.67
CA LEU A 2 14.08 28.50 -11.15
C LEU A 2 13.22 29.02 -9.97
N PRO A 3 12.67 30.24 -10.06
CA PRO A 3 11.92 30.86 -8.97
C PRO A 3 10.55 30.21 -8.74
N ASP A 4 10.00 29.52 -9.73
CA ASP A 4 8.72 28.81 -9.63
C ASP A 4 8.68 27.56 -10.53
N ARG A 5 7.60 26.79 -10.39
CA ARG A 5 7.31 25.60 -11.21
C ARG A 5 6.29 25.89 -12.31
N THR A 6 6.37 27.01 -13.01
CA THR A 6 5.45 27.33 -14.11
C THR A 6 6.06 27.02 -15.47
N ALA A 7 5.21 26.69 -16.44
CA ALA A 7 5.65 26.45 -17.81
C ALA A 7 6.24 27.71 -18.47
N HIS A 8 5.75 28.89 -18.08
CA HIS A 8 6.21 30.18 -18.60
C HIS A 8 7.63 30.52 -18.12
N THR A 9 7.89 30.39 -16.82
CA THR A 9 9.21 30.63 -16.24
C THR A 9 10.27 29.68 -16.81
N LEU A 10 9.91 28.40 -17.03
CA LEU A 10 10.77 27.45 -17.71
C LEU A 10 11.05 27.86 -19.17
N GLU A 11 10.03 28.27 -19.92
CA GLU A 11 10.16 28.66 -21.33
C GLU A 11 11.11 29.85 -21.51
N ALA A 12 10.96 30.89 -20.66
CA ALA A 12 11.83 32.06 -20.69
C ALA A 12 13.29 31.68 -20.41
N TRP A 13 13.54 30.87 -19.38
CA TRP A 13 14.89 30.43 -19.03
C TRP A 13 15.54 29.61 -20.15
N LEU A 14 14.79 28.71 -20.79
CA LEU A 14 15.32 27.89 -21.90
C LEU A 14 15.69 28.73 -23.13
N ARG A 15 14.98 29.83 -23.41
CA ARG A 15 15.35 30.76 -24.51
C ARG A 15 16.68 31.45 -24.26
N GLU A 16 17.00 31.75 -23.01
CA GLU A 16 18.29 32.34 -22.62
C GLU A 16 19.44 31.33 -22.67
N HIS A 17 19.14 30.02 -22.80
CA HIS A 17 20.11 28.93 -22.79
C HIS A 17 19.95 28.01 -24.03
N PRO A 18 20.18 28.52 -25.24
CA PRO A 18 19.96 27.77 -26.49
C PRO A 18 20.89 26.56 -26.67
N GLY A 19 22.00 26.50 -25.92
CA GLY A 19 22.95 25.37 -25.97
C GLY A 19 22.45 24.07 -25.31
N VAL A 20 21.27 24.07 -24.70
CA VAL A 20 20.71 22.88 -24.05
C VAL A 20 20.20 21.88 -25.09
N GLN A 21 20.89 20.75 -25.22
CA GLN A 21 20.56 19.70 -26.18
C GLN A 21 19.61 18.62 -25.63
N VAL A 22 19.59 18.43 -24.31
CA VAL A 22 18.79 17.38 -23.65
C VAL A 22 18.08 17.97 -22.44
N VAL A 23 16.76 17.74 -22.35
CA VAL A 23 15.95 18.16 -21.20
C VAL A 23 15.32 16.94 -20.56
N CYS A 24 15.80 16.58 -19.36
CA CYS A 24 15.11 15.64 -18.49
C CYS A 24 13.91 16.32 -17.84
N ARG A 25 12.71 15.75 -17.97
CA ARG A 25 11.49 16.37 -17.46
C ARG A 25 10.58 15.42 -16.71
N ASP A 26 9.80 16.04 -15.82
CA ASP A 26 8.67 15.41 -15.17
C ASP A 26 7.52 15.25 -16.17
N GLY A 27 6.65 14.28 -15.91
CA GLY A 27 5.57 13.83 -16.81
C GLY A 27 4.62 14.89 -17.42
N PRO A 28 4.36 16.09 -16.84
CA PRO A 28 3.32 16.99 -17.36
C PRO A 28 3.52 17.46 -18.80
N ALA A 29 2.42 17.39 -19.58
CA ALA A 29 2.39 17.82 -20.98
C ALA A 29 2.59 19.33 -21.19
N THR A 30 2.37 20.13 -20.13
CA THR A 30 2.57 21.60 -20.14
C THR A 30 4.04 21.97 -20.30
N TYR A 31 4.94 21.33 -19.54
CA TYR A 31 6.37 21.54 -19.69
C TYR A 31 6.88 20.99 -21.03
N ALA A 32 6.36 19.85 -21.47
CA ALA A 32 6.74 19.29 -22.77
C ALA A 32 6.46 20.27 -23.93
N LYS A 33 5.33 20.99 -23.86
CA LYS A 33 4.98 22.03 -24.83
C LYS A 33 5.88 23.26 -24.71
N ALA A 34 6.16 23.73 -23.49
CA ALA A 34 7.06 24.86 -23.27
C ALA A 34 8.48 24.57 -23.81
N ILE A 35 9.02 23.38 -23.54
CA ILE A 35 10.34 22.97 -24.04
C ILE A 35 10.36 22.96 -25.58
N ARG A 36 9.35 22.38 -26.26
CA ARG A 36 9.29 22.39 -27.73
C ARG A 36 9.24 23.79 -28.33
N ARG A 37 8.63 24.75 -27.63
CA ARG A 37 8.54 26.14 -28.08
C ARG A 37 9.84 26.91 -27.89
N ALA A 38 10.57 26.63 -26.81
CA ALA A 38 11.84 27.30 -26.51
C ALA A 38 13.03 26.66 -27.23
N LEU A 39 13.07 25.32 -27.29
CA LEU A 39 14.15 24.51 -27.83
C LEU A 39 13.57 23.35 -28.66
N PRO A 40 13.21 23.59 -29.93
CA PRO A 40 12.58 22.57 -30.77
C PRO A 40 13.50 21.36 -31.02
N ASP A 41 14.81 21.58 -31.07
CA ASP A 41 15.82 20.55 -31.35
C ASP A 41 16.28 19.79 -30.09
N ALA A 42 15.88 20.23 -28.90
CA ALA A 42 16.27 19.58 -27.65
C ALA A 42 15.53 18.25 -27.45
N VAL A 43 16.29 17.18 -27.19
CA VAL A 43 15.74 15.86 -26.91
C VAL A 43 15.13 15.85 -25.51
N GLN A 44 13.84 15.53 -25.43
CA GLN A 44 13.14 15.41 -24.16
C GLN A 44 13.20 13.97 -23.65
N VAL A 45 13.81 13.78 -22.48
CA VAL A 45 13.92 12.48 -21.83
C VAL A 45 13.02 12.46 -20.59
N ALA A 46 12.34 11.33 -20.34
CA ALA A 46 11.52 11.17 -19.16
C ALA A 46 12.41 10.96 -17.93
N ASP A 47 12.08 11.65 -16.84
CA ASP A 47 12.76 11.47 -15.57
C ASP A 47 12.65 10.02 -15.06
N ARG A 48 13.79 9.48 -14.61
CA ARG A 48 13.92 8.06 -14.20
C ARG A 48 13.06 7.75 -12.98
N TRP A 49 12.99 8.65 -12.02
CA TRP A 49 12.14 8.46 -10.85
C TRP A 49 10.67 8.40 -11.27
N HIS A 50 10.23 9.30 -12.15
CA HIS A 50 8.86 9.28 -12.66
C HIS A 50 8.55 8.03 -13.49
N LEU A 51 9.48 7.52 -14.29
CA LEU A 51 9.30 6.25 -15.00
C LEU A 51 9.04 5.10 -14.03
N TRP A 52 9.88 4.96 -13.00
CA TRP A 52 9.72 3.92 -11.99
C TRP A 52 8.47 4.11 -11.14
N HIS A 53 8.20 5.34 -10.69
CA HIS A 53 7.02 5.65 -9.90
C HIS A 53 5.72 5.37 -10.67
N ASN A 54 5.66 5.77 -11.94
CA ASN A 54 4.50 5.51 -12.79
C ASN A 54 4.33 4.01 -13.07
N LEU A 55 5.42 3.26 -13.28
CA LEU A 55 5.38 1.81 -13.42
C LEU A 55 4.83 1.15 -12.15
N CYS A 56 5.31 1.55 -10.97
CA CYS A 56 4.83 1.05 -9.69
C CYS A 56 3.35 1.39 -9.46
N GLU A 57 2.91 2.62 -9.76
CA GLU A 57 1.50 3.02 -9.66
C GLU A 57 0.61 2.23 -10.63
N ALA A 58 1.07 2.00 -11.86
CA ALA A 58 0.38 1.17 -12.85
C ALA A 58 0.26 -0.29 -12.37
N ALA A 59 1.36 -0.89 -11.91
CA ALA A 59 1.37 -2.23 -11.34
C ALA A 59 0.45 -2.34 -10.11
N LEU A 60 0.48 -1.35 -9.21
CA LEU A 60 -0.43 -1.28 -8.06
C LEU A 60 -1.89 -1.15 -8.49
N SER A 61 -2.17 -0.42 -9.57
CA SER A 61 -3.51 -0.31 -10.15
C SER A 61 -3.99 -1.66 -10.67
N GLU A 62 -3.14 -2.39 -11.39
CA GLU A 62 -3.48 -3.73 -11.90
C GLU A 62 -3.69 -4.74 -10.76
N VAL A 63 -2.81 -4.77 -9.75
CA VAL A 63 -2.99 -5.63 -8.58
C VAL A 63 -4.31 -5.33 -7.83
N LYS A 64 -4.73 -4.05 -7.78
CA LYS A 64 -6.03 -3.66 -7.22
C LYS A 64 -7.19 -4.10 -8.10
N ALA A 65 -7.07 -3.97 -9.43
CA ALA A 65 -8.09 -4.39 -10.39
C ALA A 65 -8.32 -5.90 -10.34
N HIS A 66 -7.26 -6.67 -10.10
CA HIS A 66 -7.29 -8.12 -9.91
C HIS A 66 -7.53 -8.55 -8.45
N SER A 67 -8.04 -7.65 -7.61
CA SER A 67 -8.22 -7.95 -6.17
C SER A 67 -9.19 -9.07 -5.86
N THR A 68 -10.15 -9.31 -6.73
CA THR A 68 -11.07 -10.45 -6.62
C THR A 68 -10.39 -11.79 -6.91
N CYS A 69 -9.40 -11.83 -7.81
CA CYS A 69 -8.66 -13.05 -8.12
C CYS A 69 -7.84 -13.53 -6.92
N TRP A 70 -7.05 -12.65 -6.31
CA TRP A 70 -6.29 -13.03 -5.13
C TRP A 70 -7.17 -13.12 -3.88
N ALA A 71 -8.28 -12.38 -3.77
CA ALA A 71 -9.22 -12.58 -2.67
C ALA A 71 -9.86 -13.97 -2.69
N ALA A 72 -10.23 -14.49 -3.87
CA ALA A 72 -10.73 -15.85 -4.02
C ALA A 72 -9.68 -16.90 -3.64
N VAL A 73 -8.42 -16.68 -4.02
CA VAL A 73 -7.31 -17.56 -3.64
C VAL A 73 -7.03 -17.47 -2.13
N LEU A 74 -7.10 -16.29 -1.53
CA LEU A 74 -6.78 -16.01 -0.12
C LEU A 74 -7.95 -16.25 0.86
N ASP A 75 -9.13 -16.64 0.37
CA ASP A 75 -10.43 -16.56 1.08
C ASP A 75 -10.61 -15.22 1.84
N ALA A 76 -10.19 -14.12 1.22
CA ALA A 76 -10.32 -12.79 1.81
C ALA A 76 -11.75 -12.27 1.56
N PRO A 77 -12.43 -11.72 2.58
CA PRO A 77 -13.76 -11.16 2.39
C PRO A 77 -13.68 -9.97 1.43
N LEU A 78 -14.44 -10.05 0.34
CA LEU A 78 -14.70 -8.88 -0.49
C LEU A 78 -15.55 -7.89 0.30
N TYR A 79 -15.27 -6.60 0.11
CA TYR A 79 -16.06 -5.56 0.76
C TYR A 79 -17.47 -5.54 0.15
N ASP A 80 -18.48 -5.97 0.91
CA ASP A 80 -19.92 -5.86 0.56
C ASP A 80 -20.62 -4.73 1.35
N GLY A 81 -19.93 -3.59 1.51
CA GLY A 81 -20.57 -2.43 2.11
C GLY A 81 -21.52 -1.70 1.15
N PRO A 82 -22.30 -0.71 1.62
CA PRO A 82 -23.22 0.06 0.79
C PRO A 82 -22.60 0.62 -0.48
N ARG A 83 -21.32 1.04 -0.40
CA ARG A 83 -20.57 1.57 -1.54
C ARG A 83 -20.29 0.52 -2.63
N ALA A 84 -20.08 -0.74 -2.25
CA ALA A 84 -19.90 -1.84 -3.21
C ALA A 84 -21.19 -2.09 -3.99
N ARG A 85 -22.33 -2.14 -3.28
CA ARG A 85 -23.66 -2.30 -3.87
C ARG A 85 -24.01 -1.18 -4.84
N THR A 86 -23.78 0.08 -4.43
CA THR A 86 -23.97 1.24 -5.33
C THR A 86 -23.06 1.17 -6.55
N THR A 87 -21.80 0.75 -6.39
CA THR A 87 -20.86 0.63 -7.50
C THR A 87 -21.32 -0.43 -8.50
N LEU A 88 -21.79 -1.58 -8.02
CA LEU A 88 -22.34 -2.65 -8.85
C LEU A 88 -23.60 -2.20 -9.59
N GLN A 89 -24.55 -1.58 -8.89
CA GLN A 89 -25.78 -1.04 -9.50
C GLN A 89 -25.48 -0.01 -10.59
N ARG A 90 -24.56 0.94 -10.33
CA ARG A 90 -24.18 1.96 -11.31
C ARG A 90 -23.43 1.37 -12.50
N TRP A 91 -22.65 0.31 -12.30
CA TRP A 91 -22.00 -0.42 -13.39
C TRP A 91 -23.06 -1.05 -14.31
N HIS A 92 -24.04 -1.77 -13.76
CA HIS A 92 -25.14 -2.35 -14.54
C HIS A 92 -25.90 -1.29 -15.33
N GLN A 93 -26.36 -0.21 -14.68
CA GLN A 93 -27.07 0.88 -15.36
C GLN A 93 -26.32 1.48 -16.55
N VAL A 94 -24.98 1.58 -16.46
CA VAL A 94 -24.17 2.11 -17.56
C VAL A 94 -24.05 1.08 -18.69
N HIS A 95 -23.78 -0.18 -18.37
CA HIS A 95 -23.65 -1.24 -19.38
C HIS A 95 -24.98 -1.56 -20.06
N ASP A 96 -26.10 -1.58 -19.34
CA ASP A 96 -27.44 -1.77 -19.92
C ASP A 96 -27.76 -0.71 -21.00
N LEU A 97 -27.36 0.54 -20.78
CA LEU A 97 -27.53 1.61 -21.76
C LEU A 97 -26.54 1.50 -22.93
N LEU A 98 -25.30 1.08 -22.67
CA LEU A 98 -24.31 0.85 -23.73
C LEU A 98 -24.72 -0.31 -24.65
N ASP A 99 -25.28 -1.37 -24.08
CA ASP A 99 -25.79 -2.53 -24.83
C ASP A 99 -27.00 -2.16 -25.71
N GLN A 100 -27.75 -1.12 -25.32
CA GLN A 100 -28.80 -0.49 -26.14
C GLN A 100 -28.24 0.47 -27.21
N GLY A 101 -26.92 0.60 -27.34
CA GLY A 101 -26.27 1.51 -28.29
C GLY A 101 -26.26 2.98 -27.87
N VAL A 102 -26.57 3.29 -26.62
CA VAL A 102 -26.61 4.66 -26.11
C VAL A 102 -25.19 5.21 -25.93
N GLY A 103 -24.90 6.37 -26.52
CA GLY A 103 -23.58 7.00 -26.40
C GLY A 103 -23.25 7.48 -24.97
N LEU A 104 -21.97 7.55 -24.63
CA LEU A 104 -21.49 7.89 -23.27
C LEU A 104 -22.03 9.21 -22.70
N LEU A 105 -22.20 10.22 -23.56
CA LEU A 105 -22.77 11.53 -23.16
C LEU A 105 -24.25 11.43 -22.79
N GLU A 106 -24.98 10.60 -23.52
CA GLU A 106 -26.40 10.34 -23.27
C GLU A 106 -26.58 9.52 -21.98
N CYS A 107 -25.73 8.50 -21.75
CA CYS A 107 -25.69 7.76 -20.49
C CYS A 107 -25.43 8.69 -19.30
N ALA A 108 -24.50 9.65 -19.45
CA ALA A 108 -24.20 10.64 -18.42
C ALA A 108 -25.43 11.50 -18.07
N ARG A 109 -26.18 11.94 -19.10
CA ARG A 109 -27.40 12.74 -18.90
C ARG A 109 -28.52 11.93 -18.25
N ARG A 110 -28.81 10.73 -18.74
CA ARG A 110 -29.89 9.86 -18.24
C ARG A 110 -29.66 9.39 -16.80
N LEU A 111 -28.42 9.07 -16.45
CA LEU A 111 -28.07 8.58 -15.12
C LEU A 111 -27.70 9.70 -14.13
N GLN A 112 -27.66 10.96 -14.59
CA GLN A 112 -27.17 12.13 -13.86
C GLN A 112 -25.78 11.91 -13.25
N LEU A 113 -24.87 11.36 -14.05
CA LEU A 113 -23.49 11.07 -13.66
C LEU A 113 -22.52 11.95 -14.44
N ALA A 114 -21.44 12.38 -13.81
CA ALA A 114 -20.36 13.05 -14.51
C ALA A 114 -19.79 12.15 -15.61
N LEU A 115 -19.45 12.72 -16.78
CA LEU A 115 -18.95 11.97 -17.93
C LEU A 115 -17.72 11.10 -17.60
N ASN A 116 -16.82 11.59 -16.76
CA ASN A 116 -15.64 10.83 -16.32
C ASN A 116 -16.02 9.59 -15.48
N THR A 117 -17.12 9.65 -14.75
CA THR A 117 -17.66 8.51 -13.99
C THR A 117 -18.27 7.47 -14.92
N VAL A 118 -19.03 7.90 -15.93
CA VAL A 118 -19.56 6.99 -16.97
C VAL A 118 -18.42 6.34 -17.75
N LYS A 119 -17.42 7.12 -18.19
CA LYS A 119 -16.21 6.59 -18.85
C LYS A 119 -15.49 5.56 -17.99
N ARG A 120 -15.43 5.77 -16.67
CA ARG A 120 -14.83 4.81 -15.73
C ARG A 120 -15.61 3.49 -15.70
N TYR A 121 -16.94 3.54 -15.61
CA TYR A 121 -17.78 2.34 -15.63
C TYR A 121 -17.73 1.62 -16.99
N ALA A 122 -17.80 2.37 -18.09
CA ALA A 122 -17.76 1.84 -19.46
C ALA A 122 -16.44 1.13 -19.79
N ARG A 123 -15.30 1.66 -19.34
CA ARG A 123 -13.98 1.01 -19.52
C ARG A 123 -13.81 -0.26 -18.69
N THR A 124 -14.65 -0.45 -17.68
CA THR A 124 -14.59 -1.62 -16.81
C THR A 124 -15.49 -2.68 -17.41
N ASP A 125 -14.90 -3.69 -18.04
CA ASP A 125 -15.57 -4.84 -18.64
C ASP A 125 -16.33 -5.73 -17.64
N ARG A 126 -15.95 -5.70 -16.37
CA ARG A 126 -16.55 -6.54 -15.32
C ARG A 126 -16.67 -5.79 -13.98
N PRO A 127 -17.81 -5.89 -13.27
CA PRO A 127 -18.04 -5.15 -12.03
C PRO A 127 -17.06 -5.56 -10.91
N GLN A 128 -16.54 -6.79 -10.96
CA GLN A 128 -15.56 -7.32 -10.01
C GLN A 128 -14.25 -6.52 -9.99
N ARG A 129 -13.87 -5.88 -11.10
CA ARG A 129 -12.67 -5.01 -11.15
C ARG A 129 -12.85 -3.71 -10.36
N MET A 130 -14.08 -3.35 -10.03
CA MET A 130 -14.39 -2.15 -9.25
C MET A 130 -14.58 -2.42 -7.77
N LEU A 131 -14.82 -3.69 -7.41
CA LEU A 131 -14.85 -4.13 -6.02
C LEU A 131 -13.42 -4.08 -5.47
N ARG A 132 -13.26 -3.45 -4.32
CA ARG A 132 -11.97 -3.27 -3.66
C ARG A 132 -11.97 -4.04 -2.36
N VAL A 133 -10.86 -4.73 -2.09
CA VAL A 133 -10.57 -5.22 -0.75
C VAL A 133 -10.41 -4.02 0.20
N PRO A 134 -10.91 -4.09 1.45
CA PRO A 134 -10.78 -2.99 2.41
C PRO A 134 -9.33 -2.54 2.55
N LYS A 135 -9.08 -1.25 2.32
CA LYS A 135 -7.77 -0.65 2.58
C LYS A 135 -7.76 -0.26 4.06
N TYR A 136 -7.13 -1.07 4.91
CA TYR A 136 -6.86 -0.68 6.30
C TYR A 136 -5.95 0.55 6.26
N ARG A 137 -6.48 1.69 6.68
CA ARG A 137 -5.70 2.92 6.90
C ARG A 137 -5.51 3.05 8.40
N ALA A 138 -4.37 3.62 8.79
CA ALA A 138 -4.17 4.04 10.16
C ALA A 138 -5.35 4.94 10.59
N SER A 139 -6.03 4.54 11.66
CA SER A 139 -7.07 5.30 12.32
C SER A 139 -6.46 6.50 13.02
N LEU A 140 -7.20 7.61 13.14
CA LEU A 140 -6.78 8.75 13.96
C LEU A 140 -6.60 8.36 15.44
N VAL A 141 -7.12 7.21 15.85
CA VAL A 141 -6.99 6.65 17.19
C VAL A 141 -5.67 5.88 17.36
N ASP A 142 -5.02 5.45 16.26
CA ASP A 142 -3.81 4.62 16.33
C ASP A 142 -2.63 5.27 17.08
N PRO A 143 -2.36 6.59 16.96
CA PRO A 143 -1.33 7.24 17.76
C PRO A 143 -1.58 7.17 19.28
N HIS A 144 -2.83 7.03 19.71
CA HIS A 144 -3.23 6.98 21.12
C HIS A 144 -3.51 5.54 21.61
N ARG A 145 -3.23 4.53 20.77
CA ARG A 145 -3.54 3.12 21.06
C ARG A 145 -2.88 2.63 22.35
N GLU A 146 -1.63 2.99 22.59
CA GLU A 146 -0.87 2.57 23.77
C GLU A 146 -1.46 3.13 25.06
N HIS A 147 -1.87 4.40 25.05
CA HIS A 147 -2.54 5.04 26.19
C HIS A 147 -3.87 4.35 26.51
N LEU A 148 -4.70 4.12 25.50
CA LEU A 148 -5.99 3.43 25.65
C LEU A 148 -5.83 2.00 26.18
N ARG A 149 -4.78 1.29 25.73
CA ARG A 149 -4.45 -0.07 26.20
C ARG A 149 -4.06 -0.07 27.68
N LYS A 150 -3.14 0.81 28.08
CA LYS A 150 -2.69 0.93 29.47
C LYS A 150 -3.86 1.21 30.41
N ARG A 151 -4.72 2.16 30.05
CA ARG A 151 -5.90 2.54 30.86
C ARG A 151 -6.91 1.41 30.99
N ARG A 152 -7.12 0.60 29.94
CA ARG A 152 -7.99 -0.59 30.00
C ARG A 152 -7.40 -1.75 30.80
N ALA A 153 -6.08 -1.86 30.87
CA ALA A 153 -5.42 -2.87 31.71
C ALA A 153 -5.48 -2.48 33.20
N GLU A 154 -5.36 -1.19 33.50
CA GLU A 154 -5.49 -0.64 34.85
C GLU A 154 -6.94 -0.66 35.37
N ASP A 155 -7.90 -0.28 34.52
CA ASP A 155 -9.32 -0.29 34.85
C ASP A 155 -10.15 -0.77 33.62
N PRO A 156 -10.62 -2.04 33.63
CA PRO A 156 -11.43 -2.60 32.55
C PRO A 156 -12.80 -1.90 32.37
N GLY A 157 -13.27 -1.16 33.37
CA GLY A 157 -14.59 -0.52 33.42
C GLY A 157 -14.61 0.95 33.00
N VAL A 158 -13.47 1.55 32.62
CA VAL A 158 -13.39 2.98 32.29
C VAL A 158 -14.41 3.33 31.19
N PRO A 159 -15.32 4.29 31.43
CA PRO A 159 -16.25 4.74 30.41
C PRO A 159 -15.50 5.34 29.21
N VAL A 160 -15.93 5.01 27.99
CA VAL A 160 -15.24 5.48 26.78
C VAL A 160 -15.20 7.01 26.67
N LYS A 161 -16.15 7.72 27.30
CA LYS A 161 -16.13 9.17 27.42
C LYS A 161 -14.90 9.69 28.17
N HIS A 162 -14.47 9.02 29.24
CA HIS A 162 -13.26 9.39 29.98
C HIS A 162 -12.00 9.15 29.13
N LEU A 163 -11.93 7.99 28.46
CA LEU A 163 -10.85 7.70 27.51
C LEU A 163 -10.76 8.72 26.37
N PHE A 164 -11.91 9.24 25.92
CA PHE A 164 -11.98 10.28 24.89
C PHE A 164 -11.40 11.61 25.36
N GLU A 165 -11.72 12.06 26.57
CA GLU A 165 -11.16 13.30 27.13
C GLU A 165 -9.65 13.18 27.36
N GLU A 166 -9.19 12.01 27.83
CA GLU A 166 -7.76 11.74 28.02
C GLU A 166 -6.98 11.80 26.70
N ILE A 167 -7.46 11.15 25.63
CA ILE A 167 -6.77 11.21 24.33
C ILE A 167 -6.91 12.59 23.66
N LYS A 168 -8.01 13.31 23.90
CA LYS A 168 -8.19 14.71 23.47
C LYS A 168 -7.11 15.61 24.04
N ALA A 169 -6.80 15.47 25.34
CA ALA A 169 -5.71 16.18 25.98
C ALA A 169 -4.34 15.82 25.40
N LEU A 170 -4.17 14.58 24.92
CA LEU A 170 -2.96 14.10 24.24
C LEU A 170 -2.87 14.52 22.74
N GLY A 171 -3.82 15.32 22.24
CA GLY A 171 -3.80 15.83 20.87
C GLY A 171 -4.69 15.08 19.87
N TYR A 172 -5.61 14.24 20.34
CA TYR A 172 -6.57 13.56 19.48
C TYR A 172 -7.56 14.55 18.83
N THR A 173 -7.59 14.55 17.50
CA THR A 173 -8.43 15.45 16.68
C THR A 173 -9.74 14.80 16.21
N GLY A 174 -9.95 13.51 16.47
CA GLY A 174 -11.13 12.78 16.02
C GLY A 174 -12.36 12.93 16.92
N CYS A 175 -13.47 12.32 16.50
CA CYS A 175 -14.75 12.35 17.24
C CYS A 175 -14.93 11.10 18.13
N LEU A 176 -15.81 11.22 19.14
CA LEU A 176 -16.11 10.14 20.11
C LEU A 176 -16.63 8.87 19.40
N ASN A 177 -17.41 9.01 18.34
CA ASN A 177 -17.93 7.88 17.56
C ASN A 177 -16.83 7.06 16.87
N LEU A 178 -15.71 7.70 16.50
CA LEU A 178 -14.56 7.01 15.93
C LEU A 178 -13.84 6.18 17.01
N LEU A 179 -13.74 6.69 18.24
CA LEU A 179 -13.21 5.96 19.39
C LEU A 179 -14.12 4.79 19.79
N HIS A 180 -15.45 4.99 19.83
CA HIS A 180 -16.39 3.90 20.07
C HIS A 180 -16.26 2.79 19.03
N LYS A 181 -16.17 3.13 17.74
CA LYS A 181 -15.93 2.15 16.68
C LYS A 181 -14.60 1.43 16.86
N TYR A 182 -13.54 2.15 17.21
CA TYR A 182 -12.21 1.59 17.43
C TYR A 182 -12.18 0.57 18.57
N ILE A 183 -12.80 0.90 19.70
CA ILE A 183 -12.85 0.05 20.89
C ILE A 183 -13.74 -1.17 20.68
N ASN A 184 -14.85 -1.03 19.96
CA ASN A 184 -15.83 -2.11 19.73
C ASN A 184 -15.46 -3.02 18.55
N GLN A 185 -14.39 -2.75 17.80
CA GLN A 185 -13.97 -3.53 16.61
C GLN A 185 -13.26 -4.87 16.94
N GLY A 186 -13.21 -5.27 18.21
CA GLY A 186 -12.65 -6.54 18.67
C GLY A 186 -11.30 -6.34 19.38
N THR A 187 -11.05 -7.12 20.42
CA THR A 187 -9.88 -7.02 21.29
C THR A 187 -8.58 -7.26 20.49
N LEU A 188 -7.92 -6.18 20.08
CA LEU A 188 -6.64 -6.22 19.36
C LEU A 188 -5.48 -6.45 20.34
N VAL A 189 -5.08 -7.71 20.53
CA VAL A 189 -3.89 -8.08 21.32
C VAL A 189 -2.62 -7.77 20.54
N ARG A 190 -1.58 -7.22 21.18
CA ARG A 190 -0.31 -6.98 20.46
C ARG A 190 0.48 -8.28 20.30
N VAL A 191 1.17 -8.41 19.17
CA VAL A 191 1.89 -9.64 18.80
C VAL A 191 3.08 -9.96 19.70
N ASP A 192 3.64 -8.96 20.38
CA ASP A 192 4.69 -9.11 21.39
C ASP A 192 4.15 -9.65 22.73
N GLU A 193 2.99 -9.16 23.20
CA GLU A 193 2.31 -9.74 24.36
C GLU A 193 1.93 -11.21 24.13
N VAL A 194 1.52 -11.51 22.90
CA VAL A 194 1.25 -12.87 22.48
C VAL A 194 2.53 -13.71 22.54
N ALA A 195 3.68 -13.17 22.10
CA ALA A 195 4.97 -13.85 22.16
C ALA A 195 5.45 -14.14 23.59
N GLU A 196 5.18 -13.23 24.54
CA GLU A 196 5.51 -13.42 25.96
C GLU A 196 4.69 -14.56 26.60
N ARG A 197 3.49 -14.80 26.08
CA ARG A 197 2.59 -15.86 26.57
C ARG A 197 2.87 -17.23 25.96
N ILE A 198 3.75 -17.33 24.97
CA ILE A 198 4.13 -18.61 24.36
C ILE A 198 5.09 -19.35 25.31
N PRO A 199 4.72 -20.55 25.81
CA PRO A 199 5.60 -21.36 26.64
C PRO A 199 6.94 -21.62 25.93
N THR A 200 8.05 -21.61 26.68
CA THR A 200 9.39 -21.82 26.11
C THR A 200 9.50 -23.11 25.29
N ALA A 201 8.74 -24.16 25.65
CA ALA A 201 8.69 -25.44 24.96
C ALA A 201 8.09 -25.38 23.53
N GLU A 202 7.29 -24.35 23.22
CA GLU A 202 6.67 -24.19 21.90
C GLU A 202 7.59 -23.47 20.89
N TRP A 203 8.73 -22.94 21.35
CA TRP A 203 9.73 -22.32 20.50
C TRP A 203 10.63 -23.38 19.86
N GLN A 204 10.64 -23.43 18.53
CA GLN A 204 11.41 -24.39 17.74
C GLN A 204 12.65 -23.73 17.12
N LEU A 205 13.79 -24.40 17.21
CA LEU A 205 15.02 -23.96 16.56
C LEU A 205 14.94 -24.26 15.05
N HIS A 206 14.94 -23.22 14.21
CA HIS A 206 14.98 -23.38 12.76
C HIS A 206 15.93 -22.37 12.11
N SER A 207 16.61 -22.81 11.05
CA SER A 207 17.52 -22.00 10.25
C SER A 207 16.83 -21.47 9.00
N CYS A 208 17.01 -20.19 8.69
CA CYS A 208 16.39 -19.56 7.50
C CYS A 208 16.98 -20.02 6.16
N ARG A 209 18.21 -20.55 6.17
CA ARG A 209 19.01 -21.21 5.11
C ARG A 209 20.49 -21.21 5.54
N PRO A 210 21.38 -21.97 4.86
CA PRO A 210 22.81 -21.72 4.93
C PRO A 210 23.11 -20.31 4.37
N GLY A 211 23.60 -19.40 5.21
CA GLY A 211 24.10 -18.10 4.77
C GLY A 211 25.60 -18.16 4.48
N ALA A 212 26.15 -17.11 3.83
CA ALA A 212 27.59 -16.97 3.57
C ALA A 212 28.48 -16.92 4.84
N LYS A 213 27.88 -16.87 6.04
CA LYS A 213 28.53 -16.92 7.36
C LYS A 213 28.06 -18.09 8.24
N GLY A 214 27.43 -19.12 7.65
CA GLY A 214 26.85 -20.27 8.37
C GLY A 214 25.33 -20.20 8.54
N PRO A 215 24.70 -21.26 9.11
CA PRO A 215 23.27 -21.29 9.41
C PRO A 215 22.89 -20.20 10.43
N ARG A 216 21.89 -19.37 10.10
CA ARG A 216 21.36 -18.35 11.02
C ARG A 216 20.20 -18.96 11.80
N ASP A 217 20.55 -19.53 12.95
CA ASP A 217 19.60 -20.23 13.81
C ASP A 217 18.83 -19.25 14.69
N TYR A 218 17.52 -19.23 14.55
CA TYR A 218 16.61 -18.45 15.39
C TYR A 218 15.62 -19.38 16.08
N LEU A 219 15.06 -18.91 17.20
CA LEU A 219 13.91 -19.53 17.81
C LEU A 219 12.66 -19.05 17.08
N TRP A 220 11.78 -19.97 16.72
CA TRP A 220 10.56 -19.70 15.98
C TRP A 220 9.35 -20.24 16.71
N ALA A 221 8.31 -19.44 16.79
CA ALA A 221 6.98 -19.87 17.22
C ALA A 221 5.95 -19.42 16.17
N TRP A 222 4.78 -20.05 16.18
CA TRP A 222 3.69 -19.66 15.30
C TRP A 222 2.34 -19.77 16.00
N ILE A 223 1.38 -18.95 15.58
CA ILE A 223 0.03 -18.96 16.12
C ILE A 223 -0.94 -18.92 14.97
N THR A 224 -1.93 -19.81 15.01
CA THR A 224 -3.02 -19.81 14.04
C THR A 224 -3.86 -18.56 14.23
N THR A 225 -3.93 -17.72 13.20
CA THR A 225 -4.78 -16.53 13.14
C THR A 225 -5.99 -16.72 12.24
N ALA A 226 -6.18 -17.95 11.74
CA ALA A 226 -7.36 -18.36 10.98
C ALA A 226 -8.64 -18.16 11.82
N THR A 227 -9.61 -17.50 11.22
CA THR A 227 -10.94 -17.24 11.80
C THR A 227 -12.01 -18.14 11.22
N ARG A 228 -11.70 -18.85 10.12
CA ARG A 228 -12.63 -19.73 9.39
C ARG A 228 -12.08 -21.15 9.23
N PRO A 229 -12.95 -22.18 9.17
CA PRO A 229 -12.54 -23.53 8.80
C PRO A 229 -11.90 -23.56 7.41
N GLY A 230 -10.75 -24.23 7.27
CA GLY A 230 -10.02 -24.33 5.99
C GLY A 230 -9.07 -23.14 5.70
N GLU A 231 -9.05 -22.14 6.56
CA GLU A 231 -8.11 -21.02 6.46
C GLU A 231 -6.77 -21.39 7.10
N HIS A 232 -5.69 -21.07 6.38
CA HIS A 232 -4.32 -21.40 6.75
C HIS A 232 -3.53 -20.10 6.93
N ARG A 233 -3.86 -19.36 8.00
CA ARG A 233 -3.19 -18.12 8.39
C ARG A 233 -2.45 -18.32 9.71
N TRP A 234 -1.20 -17.86 9.73
CA TRP A 234 -0.35 -17.92 10.92
C TRP A 234 0.34 -16.59 11.16
N LEU A 235 0.45 -16.21 12.43
CA LEU A 235 1.44 -15.26 12.88
C LEU A 235 2.71 -16.03 13.22
N LEU A 236 3.79 -15.77 12.48
CA LEU A 236 5.10 -16.35 12.72
C LEU A 236 5.95 -15.37 13.54
N ILE A 237 6.58 -15.86 14.59
CA ILE A 237 7.36 -15.08 15.54
C ILE A 237 8.78 -15.62 15.56
N ARG A 238 9.76 -14.76 15.27
CA ARG A 238 11.18 -15.07 15.35
C ARG A 238 11.77 -14.40 16.56
N ARG A 239 12.57 -15.13 17.33
CA ARG A 239 13.34 -14.63 18.47
C ARG A 239 14.83 -14.87 18.26
N ASN A 240 15.61 -13.79 18.38
CA ASN A 240 17.06 -13.87 18.41
C ASN A 240 17.51 -14.54 19.73
N ARG A 241 18.39 -15.54 19.62
CA ARG A 241 18.88 -16.32 20.77
C ARG A 241 19.79 -15.51 21.70
N THR A 242 20.52 -14.55 21.15
CA THR A 242 21.52 -13.77 21.89
C THR A 242 20.95 -12.44 22.35
N THR A 243 20.23 -11.73 21.47
CA THR A 243 19.71 -10.39 21.79
C THR A 243 18.28 -10.41 22.33
N GLY A 244 17.56 -11.54 22.20
CA GLY A 244 16.15 -11.64 22.56
C GLY A 244 15.18 -10.89 21.63
N GLU A 245 15.70 -10.19 20.62
CA GLU A 245 14.92 -9.39 19.68
C GLU A 245 13.87 -10.21 18.94
N LEU A 246 12.64 -9.68 18.85
CA LEU A 246 11.51 -10.31 18.18
C LEU A 246 11.27 -9.72 16.78
N ALA A 247 10.94 -10.59 15.82
CA ALA A 247 10.41 -10.19 14.52
C ALA A 247 9.14 -10.98 14.20
N PHE A 248 8.18 -10.32 13.54
CA PHE A 248 6.85 -10.86 13.29
C PHE A 248 6.55 -10.93 11.79
N TYR A 249 5.93 -12.03 11.36
CA TYR A 249 5.53 -12.23 9.97
C TYR A 249 4.10 -12.76 9.93
N LEU A 250 3.26 -12.16 9.07
CA LEU A 250 1.94 -12.72 8.78
C LEU A 250 2.07 -13.65 7.58
N CYS A 251 1.75 -14.93 7.80
CA CYS A 251 1.90 -16.00 6.83
C CYS A 251 0.52 -16.52 6.40
N TRP A 252 0.39 -16.85 5.13
CA TRP A 252 -0.78 -17.51 4.57
C TRP A 252 -0.35 -18.57 3.56
N SER A 253 -1.11 -19.66 3.44
CA SER A 253 -0.92 -20.70 2.43
C SER A 253 -2.26 -21.22 1.93
N PRO A 254 -2.40 -21.66 0.67
CA PRO A 254 -3.64 -22.30 0.19
C PRO A 254 -3.83 -23.72 0.74
N ARG A 255 -2.78 -24.31 1.32
CA ARG A 255 -2.77 -25.67 1.88
C ARG A 255 -2.03 -25.71 3.22
N PRO A 256 -2.24 -26.74 4.06
CA PRO A 256 -1.42 -26.92 5.26
C PRO A 256 0.06 -27.01 4.88
N VAL A 257 0.90 -26.22 5.53
CA VAL A 257 2.35 -26.23 5.33
C VAL A 257 3.06 -26.31 6.68
N PRO A 258 4.18 -27.05 6.76
CA PRO A 258 4.95 -27.16 7.99
C PRO A 258 5.74 -25.86 8.29
N LEU A 259 6.05 -25.65 9.57
CA LEU A 259 6.78 -24.47 10.06
C LEU A 259 8.07 -24.18 9.28
N HIS A 260 8.87 -25.20 8.97
CA HIS A 260 10.14 -25.02 8.23
C HIS A 260 9.94 -24.37 6.84
N THR A 261 8.80 -24.63 6.18
CA THR A 261 8.47 -24.03 4.88
C THR A 261 8.22 -22.53 5.04
N LEU A 262 7.48 -22.14 6.08
CA LEU A 262 7.22 -20.73 6.40
C LEU A 262 8.50 -19.99 6.82
N VAL A 263 9.36 -20.63 7.61
CA VAL A 263 10.68 -20.09 8.01
C VAL A 263 11.57 -19.85 6.79
N THR A 264 11.59 -20.77 5.83
CA THR A 264 12.36 -20.63 4.59
C THR A 264 11.88 -19.45 3.75
N VAL A 265 10.55 -19.25 3.66
CA VAL A 265 9.95 -18.12 2.95
C VAL A 265 10.26 -16.80 3.67
N ALA A 266 10.10 -16.74 5.00
CA ALA A 266 10.41 -15.57 5.80
C ALA A 266 11.90 -15.18 5.69
N GLY A 267 12.79 -16.17 5.63
CA GLY A 267 14.23 -16.00 5.44
C GLY A 267 14.64 -15.44 4.06
N SER A 268 13.82 -15.66 3.04
CA SER A 268 14.08 -15.21 1.67
C SER A 268 13.87 -13.69 1.48
N ARG A 269 13.22 -13.02 2.44
CA ARG A 269 12.95 -11.57 2.44
C ARG A 269 14.23 -10.73 2.56
N TRP A 270 15.23 -11.20 3.30
CA TRP A 270 16.48 -10.47 3.48
C TRP A 270 17.26 -10.37 2.17
N SER A 271 17.26 -11.44 1.35
CA SER A 271 17.85 -11.42 0.01
C SER A 271 17.13 -10.44 -0.93
N ILE A 272 15.83 -10.25 -0.76
CA ILE A 272 15.04 -9.27 -1.54
C ILE A 272 15.42 -7.85 -1.13
N GLU A 273 15.49 -7.56 0.17
CA GLU A 273 15.87 -6.23 0.69
C GLU A 273 17.33 -5.88 0.33
N GLU A 274 18.24 -6.84 0.38
CA GLU A 274 19.63 -6.71 -0.05
C GLU A 274 19.74 -6.46 -1.57
N LEU A 275 18.97 -7.19 -2.40
CA LEU A 275 18.86 -6.93 -3.85
C LEU A 275 18.33 -5.53 -4.17
N PHE A 276 17.33 -5.04 -3.42
CA PHE A 276 16.81 -3.68 -3.61
C PHE A 276 17.81 -2.60 -3.19
N GLN A 277 18.59 -2.84 -2.14
CA GLN A 277 19.62 -1.88 -1.70
C GLN A 277 20.80 -1.85 -2.66
N THR A 278 21.29 -3.02 -3.10
CA THR A 278 22.31 -3.13 -4.15
C THR A 278 21.80 -2.55 -5.48
N GLY A 279 20.52 -2.75 -5.82
CA GLY A 279 19.91 -2.15 -7.00
C GLY A 279 19.92 -0.61 -6.95
N LYS A 280 19.60 0.01 -5.82
CA LYS A 280 19.64 1.48 -5.66
C LYS A 280 21.03 2.07 -5.91
N ASP A 281 22.06 1.39 -5.43
CA ASP A 281 23.46 1.84 -5.56
C ASP A 281 24.05 1.51 -6.94
N GLN A 282 23.76 0.32 -7.49
CA GLN A 282 24.34 -0.13 -8.78
C GLN A 282 23.65 0.46 -10.00
N VAL A 283 22.34 0.75 -9.96
CA VAL A 283 21.66 1.42 -11.08
C VAL A 283 21.61 2.95 -10.93
N GLY A 284 22.25 3.53 -9.92
CA GLY A 284 22.37 4.99 -9.79
C GLY A 284 21.04 5.72 -9.59
N LEU A 285 20.09 5.13 -8.85
CA LEU A 285 18.78 5.73 -8.59
C LEU A 285 18.84 6.94 -7.65
N ASN A 286 19.95 7.13 -6.94
CA ASN A 286 20.23 8.30 -6.09
C ASN A 286 21.10 9.37 -6.78
N GLN A 287 21.51 9.16 -8.04
CA GLN A 287 22.37 10.10 -8.76
C GLN A 287 21.56 10.88 -9.81
N TYR A 288 21.43 12.19 -9.61
CA TYR A 288 21.02 13.10 -10.68
C TYR A 288 22.21 13.30 -11.63
N GLN A 289 22.17 12.68 -12.81
CA GLN A 289 22.97 13.04 -13.98
C GLN A 289 21.98 13.10 -15.15
N VAL A 290 21.84 14.20 -15.89
CA VAL A 290 22.86 14.77 -16.78
C VAL A 290 22.70 16.30 -16.83
N ARG A 291 23.73 17.05 -16.44
CA ARG A 291 23.98 18.40 -17.00
C ARG A 291 25.16 18.27 -17.94
N GLY A 292 24.87 18.08 -19.23
CA GLY A 292 25.82 18.34 -20.29
C GLY A 292 25.63 19.80 -20.70
N TRP A 293 26.47 20.68 -20.17
CA TRP A 293 26.60 22.05 -20.68
C TRP A 293 27.97 22.12 -21.34
N THR A 294 27.98 22.25 -22.67
CA THR A 294 29.18 22.63 -23.41
C THR A 294 29.01 24.08 -23.82
N GLY A 295 29.54 24.99 -22.99
CA GLY A 295 29.85 26.37 -23.36
C GLY A 295 28.85 27.43 -22.98
#